data_AF-A0A497GZW6-F1
#
_entry.id   AF-A0A497GZW6-F1
#
_cell.length_a   1.000
_cell.length_b   1.000
_cell.length_c   1.000
_cell.angle_alpha   90.00
_cell.angle_beta   90.00
_cell.angle_gamma   90.00
#
_symmetry.space_group_name_H-M   'P 1'
#
loop_
_entity.id
_entity.type
_entity.pdbx_description
1 polymer ?
#
loop_
_entity_poly.entity_id
_entity_poly.type
_entity_poly.pdbx_seq_one_letter_code
_entity_poly.pdbx_strand_id
1 'polypeptide(L)'
;MNNNQQPLGVREQRLREAYEAIEQMQLGDREAEVKLALKALLVMRGAINPAVFTGSRGVTIYSSIAKYVRASNAETLSGLVDDVLRNISPEFVAHPALGQPVQDIYSGKAAPAARALLQEETIPLVILMKKVYQQFVAPDEEEESNV
;
A
#
# COMPACT_ATOMS: atom_id res chain seq x y z
N MET A 1 -21.68 -0.35 24.09
CA MET A 1 -20.24 -0.02 24.02
C MET A 1 -19.76 -0.51 22.67
N ASN A 2 -19.39 0.42 21.78
CA ASN A 2 -19.09 0.18 20.37
C ASN A 2 -17.73 -0.49 20.21
N ASN A 3 -17.68 -1.66 19.60
CA ASN A 3 -16.45 -2.26 19.08
C ASN A 3 -16.45 -2.13 17.54
N ASN A 4 -16.03 -0.97 17.03
CA ASN A 4 -15.68 -0.77 15.61
C ASN A 4 -14.31 -1.44 15.30
N GLN A 5 -14.15 -2.70 15.68
CA GLN A 5 -13.06 -3.52 15.18
C GLN A 5 -13.57 -4.18 13.91
N GLN A 6 -13.27 -3.60 12.75
CA GLN A 6 -13.37 -4.35 11.50
C GLN A 6 -12.66 -5.69 11.72
N PRO A 7 -13.29 -6.85 11.46
CA PRO A 7 -12.66 -8.13 11.73
C PRO A 7 -11.35 -8.17 10.95
N LEU A 8 -10.22 -8.38 11.64
CA LEU A 8 -8.87 -8.46 11.05
C LEU A 8 -8.85 -9.33 9.78
N GLY A 9 -9.69 -10.38 9.72
CA GLY A 9 -9.85 -11.25 8.57
C GLY A 9 -10.40 -10.59 7.30
N VAL A 10 -11.27 -9.58 7.38
CA VAL A 10 -11.82 -8.89 6.19
C VAL A 10 -10.73 -8.05 5.52
N ARG A 11 -9.95 -7.32 6.32
CA ARG A 11 -8.85 -6.50 5.81
C ARG A 11 -7.76 -7.36 5.17
N GLU A 12 -7.40 -8.47 5.81
CA GLU A 12 -6.42 -9.42 5.28
C GLU A 12 -6.87 -10.04 3.97
N GLN A 13 -8.15 -10.42 3.86
CA GLN A 13 -8.73 -10.93 2.63
C GLN A 13 -8.62 -9.89 1.50
N ARG A 14 -8.98 -8.63 1.75
CA ARG A 14 -8.84 -7.55 0.75
C ARG A 14 -7.41 -7.32 0.29
N LEU A 15 -6.44 -7.40 1.21
CA LEU A 15 -5.02 -7.27 0.87
C LEU A 15 -4.57 -8.44 -0.01
N ARG A 16 -5.05 -9.66 0.26
CA ARG A 16 -4.76 -10.83 -0.57
C ARG A 16 -5.36 -10.70 -1.97
N GLU A 17 -6.63 -10.34 -2.07
CA GLU A 17 -7.33 -10.16 -3.35
C GLU A 17 -6.69 -9.06 -4.20
N ALA A 18 -6.33 -7.92 -3.57
CA ALA A 18 -5.61 -6.85 -4.26
C ALA A 18 -4.23 -7.30 -4.75
N TYR A 19 -3.53 -8.14 -3.98
CA TYR A 19 -2.25 -8.69 -4.39
C TYR A 19 -2.39 -9.61 -5.60
N GLU A 20 -3.34 -10.54 -5.56
CA GLU A 20 -3.64 -11.46 -6.67
C GLU A 20 -4.07 -10.70 -7.93
N ALA A 21 -4.86 -9.63 -7.76
CA ALA A 21 -5.23 -8.76 -8.87
C ALA A 21 -4.00 -8.12 -9.52
N ILE A 22 -3.03 -7.64 -8.75
CA ILE A 22 -1.77 -7.07 -9.27
C ILE A 22 -0.99 -8.12 -10.07
N GLU A 23 -0.92 -9.37 -9.60
CA GLU A 23 -0.22 -10.44 -10.31
C GLU A 23 -0.83 -10.74 -11.68
N GLN A 24 -2.15 -10.60 -11.80
CA GLN A 24 -2.89 -10.88 -13.03
C GLN A 24 -2.92 -9.69 -14.00
N MET A 25 -2.47 -8.50 -13.60
CA MET A 25 -2.42 -7.33 -14.48
C MET A 25 -1.49 -7.57 -15.68
N GLN A 26 -1.88 -7.05 -16.84
CA GLN A 26 -1.03 -6.99 -18.03
C GLN A 26 -0.57 -5.55 -18.22
N LEU A 27 0.73 -5.29 -18.02
CA LEU A 27 1.28 -3.94 -17.85
C LEU A 27 2.34 -3.55 -18.89
N GLY A 28 2.36 -4.27 -20.01
CA GLY A 28 3.27 -4.00 -21.13
C GLY A 28 4.74 -4.17 -20.74
N ASP A 29 5.61 -3.36 -21.34
CA ASP A 29 7.07 -3.60 -21.33
C ASP A 29 7.72 -3.47 -19.94
N ARG A 30 7.09 -2.77 -18.99
CA ARG A 30 7.60 -2.55 -17.62
C ARG A 30 6.81 -3.34 -16.57
N GLU A 31 6.21 -4.46 -16.97
CA GLU A 31 5.25 -5.18 -16.14
C GLU A 31 5.85 -5.62 -14.79
N ALA A 32 7.05 -6.19 -14.79
CA ALA A 32 7.67 -6.67 -13.56
C ALA A 32 7.94 -5.54 -12.55
N GLU A 33 8.42 -4.40 -13.05
CA GLU A 33 8.75 -3.23 -12.23
C GLU A 33 7.49 -2.56 -11.68
N VAL A 34 6.45 -2.40 -12.53
CA VAL A 34 5.18 -1.79 -12.13
C VAL A 34 4.45 -2.69 -11.13
N LYS A 35 4.38 -4.00 -11.37
CA LYS A 35 3.79 -4.95 -10.40
C LYS A 35 4.50 -4.86 -9.06
N LEU A 36 5.83 -4.84 -9.05
CA LEU A 36 6.60 -4.75 -7.81
C LEU A 36 6.39 -3.41 -7.09
N ALA A 37 6.30 -2.30 -7.81
CA ALA A 37 5.97 -0.99 -7.25
C ALA A 37 4.56 -0.98 -6.60
N LEU A 38 3.56 -1.55 -7.26
CA LEU A 38 2.20 -1.67 -6.73
C LEU A 38 2.14 -2.56 -5.48
N LYS A 39 2.86 -3.69 -5.47
CA LYS A 39 3.00 -4.56 -4.30
C LYS A 39 3.63 -3.81 -3.11
N ALA A 40 4.67 -3.01 -3.34
CA ALA A 40 5.28 -2.19 -2.29
C ALA A 40 4.31 -1.17 -1.70
N LEU A 41 3.52 -0.49 -2.54
CA LEU A 41 2.47 0.43 -2.09
C LEU A 41 1.38 -0.30 -1.29
N LEU A 42 1.00 -1.51 -1.72
CA LEU A 42 0.03 -2.34 -1.02
C LEU A 42 0.54 -2.77 0.37
N VAL A 43 1.83 -3.11 0.49
CA VAL A 43 2.48 -3.38 1.78
C VAL A 43 2.44 -2.14 2.68
N MET A 44 2.78 -0.96 2.16
CA MET A 44 2.72 0.30 2.92
C MET A 44 1.29 0.54 3.45
N ARG A 45 0.27 0.47 2.58
CA ARG A 45 -1.14 0.61 2.97
C ARG A 45 -1.59 -0.47 3.95
N GLY A 46 -1.11 -1.69 3.77
CA GLY A 46 -1.44 -2.85 4.58
C GLY A 46 -0.93 -2.72 6.01
N ALA A 47 0.32 -2.27 6.19
CA ALA A 47 0.98 -2.22 7.50
C ALA A 47 0.67 -0.95 8.32
N ILE A 48 0.11 0.09 7.71
CA ILE A 48 -0.34 1.31 8.42
C ILE A 48 -1.54 1.02 9.32
N ASN A 49 -1.52 1.48 10.58
CA ASN A 49 -2.69 1.46 11.45
C ASN A 49 -3.74 2.50 11.00
N PRO A 50 -4.96 2.10 10.58
CA PRO A 50 -5.99 3.03 10.12
C PRO A 50 -6.44 4.04 11.19
N ALA A 51 -6.29 3.71 12.48
CA ALA A 51 -6.64 4.60 13.58
C ALA A 51 -5.81 5.90 13.59
N VAL A 52 -4.63 5.90 12.96
CA VAL A 52 -3.81 7.12 12.78
C VAL A 52 -4.54 8.18 11.94
N PHE A 53 -5.52 7.76 11.13
CA PHE A 53 -6.26 8.63 10.21
C PHE A 53 -7.70 8.90 10.66
N THR A 54 -8.14 8.34 11.79
CA THR A 54 -9.46 8.63 12.36
C THR A 54 -9.43 9.98 13.07
N GLY A 55 -10.25 10.95 12.62
CA GLY A 55 -10.38 12.28 13.24
C GLY A 55 -9.59 13.42 12.57
N SER A 56 -8.64 13.12 11.68
CA SER A 56 -7.91 14.12 10.90
C SER A 56 -8.68 14.48 9.62
N ARG A 57 -9.49 15.55 9.68
CA ARG A 57 -10.15 16.12 8.48
C ARG A 57 -9.09 16.51 7.44
N GLY A 58 -8.95 15.73 6.38
CA GLY A 58 -8.22 16.09 5.16
C GLY A 58 -6.95 15.28 4.85
N VAL A 59 -6.46 14.42 5.75
CA VAL A 59 -5.30 13.56 5.44
C VAL A 59 -5.76 12.12 5.24
N THR A 60 -5.58 11.60 4.02
CA THR A 60 -5.88 10.20 3.69
C THR A 60 -4.61 9.35 3.72
N ILE A 61 -4.75 8.06 4.00
CA ILE A 61 -3.65 7.08 3.95
C ILE A 61 -2.84 7.21 2.65
N TYR A 62 -3.51 7.28 1.50
CA TYR A 62 -2.86 7.40 0.19
C TYR A 62 -2.08 8.70 0.01
N SER A 63 -2.61 9.83 0.49
CA SER A 63 -1.89 11.11 0.44
C SER A 63 -0.63 11.10 1.30
N SER A 64 -0.67 10.42 2.45
CA SER A 64 0.49 10.26 3.33
C SER A 64 1.54 9.33 2.73
N ILE A 65 1.12 8.20 2.16
CA ILE A 65 2.03 7.32 1.42
C ILE A 65 2.72 8.11 0.30
N ALA A 66 1.97 8.83 -0.55
CA ALA A 66 2.56 9.62 -1.62
C ALA A 66 3.55 10.68 -1.14
N LYS A 67 3.24 11.36 -0.02
CA LYS A 67 4.13 12.34 0.61
C LYS A 67 5.45 11.71 1.03
N TYR A 68 5.40 10.61 1.77
CA TYR A 68 6.61 10.00 2.35
C TYR A 68 7.40 9.17 1.35
N VAL A 69 6.76 8.60 0.33
CA VAL A 69 7.49 7.97 -0.79
C VAL A 69 8.39 9.01 -1.45
N ARG A 70 7.85 10.18 -1.83
CA ARG A 70 8.64 11.26 -2.45
C ARG A 70 9.71 11.87 -1.57
N ALA A 71 9.50 11.85 -0.25
CA ALA A 71 10.46 12.37 0.71
C ALA A 71 11.55 11.36 1.08
N SER A 72 11.39 10.09 0.75
CA SER A 72 12.35 9.04 1.09
C SER A 72 13.61 9.17 0.25
N ASN A 73 14.75 9.11 0.92
CA ASN A 73 16.08 9.06 0.28
C ASN A 73 16.67 7.64 0.28
N ALA A 74 15.88 6.62 0.65
CA ALA A 74 16.36 5.25 0.69
C ALA A 74 16.87 4.77 -0.67
N GLU A 75 18.03 4.12 -0.66
CA GLU A 75 18.67 3.59 -1.88
C GLU A 75 18.02 2.28 -2.37
N THR A 76 17.34 1.57 -1.47
CA THR A 76 16.68 0.29 -1.75
C THR A 76 15.16 0.43 -1.67
N LEU A 77 14.45 -0.47 -2.38
CA LEU A 77 12.98 -0.53 -2.31
C LEU A 77 12.49 -0.88 -0.90
N SER A 78 13.16 -1.82 -0.21
CA SER A 78 12.84 -2.18 1.18
C SER A 78 13.08 -1.01 2.15
N GLY A 79 14.19 -0.29 2.00
CA GLY A 79 14.46 0.90 2.80
C GLY A 79 13.42 2.00 2.59
N LEU A 80 12.92 2.16 1.36
CA LEU A 80 11.84 3.11 1.05
C LEU A 80 10.53 2.71 1.76
N VAL A 81 10.17 1.42 1.73
CA VAL A 81 9.01 0.91 2.47
C VAL A 81 9.16 1.16 3.97
N ASP A 82 10.32 0.86 4.54
CA ASP A 82 10.60 1.08 5.97
C ASP A 82 10.54 2.56 6.35
N ASP A 83 11.12 3.46 5.53
CA ASP A 83 11.06 4.91 5.71
C ASP A 83 9.61 5.40 5.76
N VAL A 84 8.79 5.01 4.77
CA VAL A 84 7.38 5.41 4.69
C VAL A 84 6.63 4.94 5.92
N LEU A 85 6.81 3.68 6.28
CA LEU A 85 6.13 3.08 7.41
C LEU A 85 6.52 3.77 8.72
N ARG A 86 7.81 3.95 9.01
CA ARG A 86 8.30 4.62 10.23
C ARG A 86 7.78 6.05 10.38
N ASN A 87 7.59 6.77 9.27
CA ASN A 87 7.11 8.15 9.29
C ASN A 87 5.58 8.28 9.41
N ILE A 88 4.82 7.24 9.08
CA ILE A 88 3.35 7.27 9.12
C ILE A 88 2.78 6.59 10.36
N SER A 89 3.26 5.39 10.71
CA SER A 89 2.65 4.54 11.74
C SER A 89 3.75 3.96 12.64
N PRO A 90 4.03 4.54 13.82
CA PRO A 90 5.07 4.03 14.71
C PRO A 90 4.77 2.62 15.25
N GLU A 91 3.49 2.22 15.26
CA GLU A 91 3.04 0.87 15.57
C GLU A 91 2.67 0.14 14.28
N PHE A 92 3.55 -0.77 13.82
CA PHE A 92 3.31 -1.57 12.61
C PHE A 92 2.34 -2.71 12.88
N VAL A 93 1.41 -2.93 11.95
CA VAL A 93 0.55 -4.13 11.95
C VAL A 93 1.20 -5.20 11.09
N ALA A 94 1.67 -6.28 11.70
CA ALA A 94 2.15 -7.44 10.97
C ALA A 94 0.95 -8.19 10.37
N HIS A 95 0.86 -8.25 9.04
CA HIS A 95 -0.17 -9.02 8.35
C HIS A 95 0.46 -10.25 7.67
N PRO A 96 0.15 -11.48 8.10
CA PRO A 96 0.60 -12.72 7.46
C PRO A 96 0.20 -12.81 5.98
N ALA A 97 -0.88 -12.12 5.58
CA ALA A 97 -1.30 -11.98 4.19
C ALA A 97 -0.28 -11.26 3.30
N LEU A 98 0.67 -10.52 3.89
CA LEU A 98 1.78 -9.89 3.18
C LEU A 98 2.98 -10.84 2.97
N GLY A 99 2.88 -12.13 3.35
CA GLY A 99 3.94 -13.17 3.33
C GLY A 99 4.93 -13.13 2.16
N GLN A 100 4.67 -13.90 1.09
CA GLN A 100 5.46 -13.88 -0.17
C GLN A 100 5.77 -12.47 -0.73
N PRO A 101 4.83 -11.48 -0.68
CA PRO A 101 5.07 -10.10 -1.14
C PRO A 101 6.32 -9.42 -0.57
N VAL A 102 6.65 -9.69 0.69
CA VAL A 102 7.84 -9.11 1.35
C VAL A 102 9.12 -9.68 0.74
N GLN A 103 9.14 -10.95 0.32
CA GLN A 103 10.35 -11.52 -0.30
C GLN A 103 10.65 -10.85 -1.65
N ASP A 104 9.63 -10.58 -2.46
CA ASP A 104 9.76 -9.90 -3.76
C ASP A 104 10.35 -8.48 -3.61
N ILE A 105 9.90 -7.75 -2.58
CA ILE A 105 10.35 -6.38 -2.29
C ILE A 105 11.80 -6.35 -1.78
N TYR A 106 12.21 -7.36 -1.01
CA TYR A 106 13.50 -7.38 -0.31
C TYR A 106 14.63 -8.08 -1.10
N SER A 107 14.31 -8.77 -2.20
CA SER A 107 15.30 -9.52 -2.99
C SER A 107 15.05 -9.55 -4.51
N GLY A 108 13.97 -8.94 -5.01
CA GLY A 108 13.60 -9.00 -6.42
C GLY A 108 14.58 -8.27 -7.34
N LYS A 109 14.90 -8.88 -8.50
CA LYS A 109 15.76 -8.27 -9.53
C LYS A 109 15.21 -6.93 -10.06
N ALA A 110 13.88 -6.77 -10.05
CA ALA A 110 13.20 -5.54 -10.47
C ALA A 110 13.21 -4.44 -9.39
N ALA A 111 13.68 -4.72 -8.17
CA ALA A 111 13.56 -3.79 -7.03
C ALA A 111 14.20 -2.42 -7.27
N PRO A 112 15.39 -2.28 -7.88
CA PRO A 112 15.95 -0.96 -8.18
C PRO A 112 15.07 -0.13 -9.12
N ALA A 113 14.54 -0.76 -10.17
CA ALA A 113 13.70 -0.10 -11.16
C ALA A 113 12.30 0.21 -10.61
N ALA A 114 11.73 -0.67 -9.78
CA ALA A 114 10.48 -0.42 -9.05
C ALA A 114 10.63 0.73 -8.05
N ARG A 115 11.78 0.84 -7.37
CA ARG A 115 12.09 1.98 -6.48
C ARG A 115 12.19 3.29 -7.27
N ALA A 116 12.87 3.28 -8.42
CA ALA A 116 12.93 4.45 -9.31
C ALA A 116 11.54 4.87 -9.79
N LEU A 117 10.72 3.91 -10.23
CA LEU A 117 9.31 4.12 -10.58
C LEU A 117 8.51 4.80 -9.47
N LEU A 118 8.65 4.34 -8.23
CA LEU A 118 7.94 4.92 -7.10
C LEU A 118 8.36 6.37 -6.82
N GLN A 119 9.59 6.74 -7.12
CA GLN A 119 10.09 8.12 -6.99
C GLN A 119 9.63 9.01 -8.16
N GLU A 120 9.73 8.52 -9.39
CA GLU A 120 9.44 9.27 -10.62
C GLU A 120 7.93 9.40 -10.86
N GLU A 121 7.17 8.34 -10.61
CA GLU A 121 5.76 8.19 -10.97
C GLU A 121 4.87 7.94 -9.74
N THR A 122 5.23 8.52 -8.57
CA THR A 122 4.52 8.24 -7.30
C THR A 122 3.01 8.40 -7.39
N ILE A 123 2.52 9.49 -7.99
CA ILE A 123 1.09 9.81 -8.02
C ILE A 123 0.29 8.85 -8.91
N PRO A 124 0.68 8.62 -10.19
CA PRO A 124 0.05 7.60 -11.00
C PRO A 124 -0.02 6.23 -10.31
N LEU A 125 1.09 5.79 -9.70
CA LEU A 125 1.16 4.50 -9.04
C LEU A 125 0.28 4.42 -7.78
N VAL A 126 0.23 5.48 -6.97
CA VAL A 126 -0.66 5.55 -5.81
C VAL A 126 -2.14 5.57 -6.23
N ILE A 127 -2.50 6.28 -7.29
CA ILE A 127 -3.87 6.29 -7.83
C ILE A 127 -4.24 4.90 -8.35
N LEU A 128 -3.34 4.24 -9.08
CA LEU A 128 -3.57 2.88 -9.60
C LEU A 128 -3.72 1.88 -8.45
N MET A 129 -2.84 1.90 -7.46
CA MET A 129 -2.94 1.04 -6.27
C MET A 129 -4.25 1.29 -5.52
N LYS A 130 -4.64 2.57 -5.31
CA LYS A 130 -5.93 2.91 -4.69
C LYS A 130 -7.09 2.29 -5.45
N LYS A 131 -7.12 2.40 -6.78
CA LYS A 131 -8.17 1.80 -7.62
C LYS A 131 -8.21 0.28 -7.49
N VAL A 132 -7.05 -0.38 -7.49
CA VAL A 132 -6.98 -1.84 -7.30
C VAL A 132 -7.54 -2.23 -5.92
N TYR A 133 -7.12 -1.54 -4.86
CA TYR A 133 -7.57 -1.86 -3.51
C TYR A 133 -9.07 -1.58 -3.29
N GLN A 134 -9.59 -0.50 -3.85
CA GLN A 134 -11.01 -0.11 -3.70
C GLN A 134 -12.00 -1.10 -4.33
N GLN A 135 -11.58 -1.90 -5.31
CA GLN A 135 -12.43 -2.95 -5.91
C GLN A 135 -12.89 -4.00 -4.89
N PHE A 136 -12.17 -4.12 -3.76
CA PHE A 136 -12.43 -5.11 -2.72
C PHE A 136 -13.01 -4.47 -1.44
N VAL A 137 -13.29 -3.17 -1.46
CA VAL A 137 -13.97 -2.48 -0.37
C VAL A 137 -15.48 -2.66 -0.55
N ALA A 138 -16.19 -3.08 0.50
CA ALA A 138 -17.63 -3.27 0.42
C ALA A 138 -18.34 -1.90 0.23
N PRO A 139 -19.46 -1.84 -0.51
CA PRO A 139 -20.19 -0.58 -0.79
C PRO A 139 -20.54 0.23 0.46
N ASP A 140 -20.86 -0.45 1.56
CA ASP A 140 -21.27 0.17 2.82
C ASP A 140 -20.14 0.92 3.56
N GLU A 141 -18.88 0.81 3.11
CA GLU A 141 -17.72 1.53 3.67
C GLU A 141 -17.38 2.82 2.91
N GLU A 142 -17.95 3.07 1.73
CA GLU A 142 -17.74 4.32 0.99
C GLU A 142 -18.53 5.50 1.60
N GLU A 143 -19.67 5.21 2.24
CA GLU A 143 -20.58 6.22 2.79
C GLU A 143 -20.06 6.92 4.06
N GLU A 144 -19.22 6.28 4.88
CA GLU A 144 -18.63 6.93 6.08
C GLU A 144 -17.60 8.03 5.75
N SER A 145 -17.22 8.17 4.47
CA SER A 145 -16.27 9.20 4.03
C SER A 145 -16.91 10.46 3.43
N ASN A 146 -18.25 10.50 3.32
CA ASN A 146 -19.01 11.61 2.73
C ASN A 146 -19.94 12.35 3.71
N VAL A 147 -19.66 12.31 5.03
CA VAL A 147 -20.40 13.09 6.05
C VAL A 147 -19.50 14.04 6.82
#